data_AF-A0A3N5TFB0-F1
#
_entry.id   AF-A0A3N5TFB0-F1
#
_cell.length_a   1.000
_cell.length_b   1.000
_cell.length_c   1.000
_cell.angle_alpha   90.00
_cell.angle_beta   90.00
_cell.angle_gamma   90.00
#
_symmetry.space_group_name_H-M   'P 1'
#
loop_
_entity.id
_entity.type
_entity.pdbx_description
1 polymer ?
#
loop_
_entity_poly.entity_id
_entity_poly.type
_entity_poly.pdbx_seq_one_letter_code
_entity_poly.pdbx_strand_id
1 'polypeptide(L)'
;MTKEQGVQEIKINFPQDLQGGVYSNNMVVSHTKEEFILDFLMVAPPTGTVTARVIVSPGHMKRILEALRDNISKYEKAFGTIQMAEPPKGTIGFS
;
A
#
# COMPACT_ATOMS: atom_id res chain seq x y z
N MET A 1 13.38 5.48 41.70
CA MET A 1 13.33 4.20 40.94
C MET A 1 12.24 4.33 39.89
N THR A 2 12.62 4.73 38.68
CA THR A 2 11.74 4.78 37.50
C THR A 2 11.49 3.35 37.03
N LYS A 3 10.24 2.90 37.01
CA LYS A 3 9.87 1.61 36.41
C LYS A 3 10.09 1.71 34.90
N GLU A 4 11.04 0.94 34.38
CA GLU A 4 11.14 0.67 32.94
C GLU A 4 9.85 -0.04 32.52
N GLN A 5 8.99 0.68 31.79
CA GLN A 5 7.81 0.10 31.17
C GLN A 5 8.32 -0.78 30.01
N GLY A 6 8.38 -2.09 30.24
CA GLY A 6 8.70 -3.05 29.19
C GLY A 6 7.76 -2.88 28.00
N VAL A 7 8.32 -2.95 26.79
CA VAL A 7 7.56 -2.87 25.54
C VAL A 7 6.55 -4.01 25.54
N GLN A 8 5.25 -3.68 25.58
CA GLN A 8 4.19 -4.67 25.47
C GLN A 8 4.13 -5.17 24.04
N GLU A 9 4.21 -6.49 23.87
CA GLU A 9 4.02 -7.14 22.59
C GLU A 9 2.55 -6.99 22.16
N ILE A 10 2.33 -6.39 21.00
CA ILE A 10 1.00 -6.25 20.41
C ILE A 10 0.76 -7.46 19.51
N LYS A 11 -0.15 -8.34 19.91
CA LYS A 11 -0.57 -9.47 19.08
C LYS A 11 -1.49 -8.98 17.96
N ILE A 12 -1.12 -9.27 16.72
CA ILE A 12 -1.93 -8.97 15.53
C ILE A 12 -2.59 -10.27 15.07
N ASN A 13 -3.92 -10.27 14.97
CA ASN A 13 -4.67 -11.36 14.35
C ASN A 13 -4.72 -11.16 12.83
N PHE A 14 -4.52 -12.23 12.06
CA PHE A 14 -4.65 -12.20 10.60
C PHE A 14 -5.93 -12.94 10.19
N PRO A 15 -7.00 -12.21 9.79
CA PRO A 15 -8.22 -12.83 9.28
C PRO A 15 -7.95 -13.79 8.12
N GLN A 16 -8.63 -14.94 8.09
CA GLN A 16 -8.41 -15.99 7.09
C GLN A 16 -8.67 -15.52 5.65
N ASP A 17 -9.69 -14.69 5.46
CA ASP A 17 -10.09 -14.10 4.19
C ASP A 17 -9.04 -13.15 3.60
N LEU A 18 -8.16 -12.57 4.44
CA LEU A 18 -7.10 -11.68 4.01
C LEU A 18 -5.75 -12.40 3.76
N GLN A 19 -5.61 -13.68 4.11
CA GLN A 19 -4.33 -14.40 4.01
C GLN A 19 -3.81 -14.54 2.59
N GLY A 20 -4.72 -14.64 1.61
CA GLY A 20 -4.35 -14.75 0.19
C GLY A 20 -3.87 -13.44 -0.42
N GLY A 21 -4.08 -12.30 0.26
CA GLY A 21 -3.83 -10.98 -0.29
C GLY A 21 -4.69 -10.67 -1.52
N VAL A 22 -4.37 -9.56 -2.18
CA VAL A 22 -4.93 -9.19 -3.48
C VAL A 22 -3.81 -8.81 -4.42
N TYR A 23 -3.97 -9.15 -5.70
CA TYR A 23 -3.09 -8.63 -6.74
C TYR A 23 -3.63 -7.30 -7.26
N SER A 24 -2.73 -6.37 -7.57
CA SER A 24 -3.05 -5.10 -8.23
C SER A 24 -1.92 -4.71 -9.18
N ASN A 25 -2.28 -4.21 -10.36
CA ASN A 25 -1.33 -3.69 -11.34
C ASN A 25 -1.37 -2.17 -11.46
N ASN A 26 -2.25 -1.50 -10.72
CA ASN A 26 -2.33 -0.05 -10.67
C ASN A 26 -2.86 0.43 -9.31
N MET A 27 -2.62 1.70 -8.98
CA MET A 27 -3.13 2.37 -7.80
C MET A 27 -3.55 3.79 -8.13
N VAL A 28 -4.76 4.18 -7.72
CA VAL A 28 -5.21 5.57 -7.72
C VAL A 28 -5.17 6.10 -6.30
N VAL A 29 -4.61 7.30 -6.13
CA VAL A 29 -4.53 7.97 -4.83
C VAL A 29 -5.32 9.26 -4.90
N SER A 30 -6.28 9.41 -3.99
CA SER A 30 -6.97 10.67 -3.72
C SER A 30 -6.81 11.05 -2.25
N HIS A 31 -7.00 12.33 -1.92
CA HIS A 31 -6.85 12.77 -0.53
C HIS A 31 -7.64 14.03 -0.22
N THR A 32 -7.94 14.19 1.06
CA THR A 32 -8.42 15.43 1.68
C THR A 32 -7.42 15.88 2.75
N LYS A 33 -7.79 16.88 3.56
CA LYS A 33 -6.98 17.23 4.75
C LYS A 33 -6.97 16.13 5.80
N GLU A 34 -7.99 15.28 5.84
CA GLU A 34 -8.20 14.30 6.91
C GLU A 34 -7.70 12.90 6.55
N GLU A 35 -7.67 12.56 5.25
CA GLU A 35 -7.37 11.20 4.81
C GLU A 35 -6.76 11.11 3.41
N PHE A 36 -6.05 10.02 3.18
CA PHE A 36 -5.64 9.51 1.88
C PHE A 36 -6.43 8.23 1.61
N ILE A 37 -6.93 8.10 0.39
CA ILE A 37 -7.63 6.92 -0.10
C ILE A 37 -6.76 6.30 -1.20
N LEU A 38 -6.32 5.06 -0.98
CA LEU A 38 -5.52 4.27 -1.90
C LEU A 38 -6.41 3.18 -2.49
N ASP A 39 -6.75 3.34 -3.75
CA ASP A 39 -7.51 2.36 -4.52
C ASP A 39 -6.57 1.51 -5.36
N PHE A 40 -6.42 0.26 -4.97
CA PHE A 40 -5.68 -0.74 -5.72
C PHE A 40 -6.57 -1.36 -6.78
N LEU A 41 -6.09 -1.39 -8.02
CA LEU A 41 -6.86 -1.77 -9.19
C LEU A 41 -6.21 -2.96 -9.90
N MET A 42 -7.07 -3.81 -10.47
CA MET A 42 -6.71 -4.72 -11.55
C MET A 42 -7.30 -4.15 -12.84
N VAL A 43 -6.44 -3.58 -13.69
CA VAL A 43 -6.82 -2.99 -14.98
C VAL A 43 -6.49 -3.97 -16.09
N ALA A 44 -7.50 -4.35 -16.87
CA ALA A 44 -7.39 -5.20 -18.06
C ALA A 44 -8.29 -4.62 -19.16
N PRO A 45 -7.78 -3.66 -19.98
CA PRO A 45 -8.60 -2.91 -20.92
C PRO A 45 -9.48 -3.81 -21.82
N PRO A 46 -10.76 -3.46 -22.03
CA PRO A 46 -11.42 -2.20 -21.64
C PRO A 46 -11.97 -2.16 -20.21
N THR A 47 -11.77 -3.22 -19.42
CA THR A 47 -12.35 -3.38 -18.08
C THR A 47 -11.34 -3.18 -16.96
N GLY A 48 -11.82 -3.00 -15.74
CA GLY A 48 -11.01 -3.04 -14.54
C GLY A 48 -11.88 -3.19 -13.31
N THR A 49 -11.26 -3.58 -12.20
CA THR A 49 -11.94 -3.67 -10.90
C THR A 49 -11.05 -3.11 -9.80
N VAL A 50 -11.68 -2.54 -8.77
CA VAL A 50 -11.02 -2.27 -7.49
C VAL A 50 -10.80 -3.62 -6.82
N THR A 51 -9.55 -3.91 -6.42
CA THR A 51 -9.20 -5.13 -5.69
C THR A 51 -9.07 -4.88 -4.19
N ALA A 52 -8.66 -3.67 -3.80
CA ALA A 52 -8.69 -3.23 -2.41
C ALA A 52 -8.77 -1.70 -2.31
N ARG A 53 -9.33 -1.22 -1.20
CA ARG A 53 -9.28 0.19 -0.78
C ARG A 53 -8.68 0.28 0.62
N VAL A 54 -7.71 1.15 0.79
CA VAL A 54 -7.12 1.46 2.11
C VAL A 54 -7.23 2.95 2.35
N ILE A 55 -7.78 3.31 3.52
CA ILE A 55 -7.93 4.71 3.95
C ILE A 55 -6.96 4.95 5.10
N VAL A 56 -6.11 5.97 4.98
CA VAL A 56 -5.09 6.29 5.99
C VAL A 56 -5.06 7.78 6.29
N SER A 57 -4.72 8.13 7.53
CA SER A 57 -4.50 9.54 7.86
C SER A 57 -3.19 10.06 7.23
N PRO A 58 -3.06 11.39 7.00
CA PRO A 58 -1.85 11.98 6.43
C PRO A 58 -0.56 11.64 7.19
N GLY A 59 -0.63 11.58 8.52
CA GLY A 59 0.51 11.21 9.36
C GLY A 59 0.95 9.75 9.15
N HIS A 60 0.01 8.83 9.00
CA HIS A 60 0.33 7.43 8.68
C HIS A 60 0.86 7.27 7.25
N MET A 61 0.35 8.05 6.29
CA MET A 61 0.84 8.00 4.92
C MET A 61 2.33 8.35 4.80
N LYS A 62 2.83 9.33 5.58
CA LYS A 62 4.27 9.62 5.62
C LYS A 62 5.10 8.43 6.08
N ARG A 63 4.67 7.76 7.16
CA ARG A 63 5.33 6.57 7.70
C ARG A 63 5.36 5.42 6.70
N ILE A 64 4.24 5.21 6.00
CA ILE A 64 4.14 4.19 4.94
C ILE A 64 5.13 4.50 3.82
N LEU A 65 5.19 5.75 3.35
CA LEU A 65 6.10 6.15 2.27
C LEU A 65 7.58 5.93 2.64
N GLU A 66 7.97 6.31 3.86
CA GLU A 66 9.33 6.08 4.35
C GLU A 66 9.66 4.59 4.42
N ALA A 67 8.75 3.78 4.96
CA ALA A 67 8.93 2.33 5.04
C ALA A 67 9.03 1.68 3.65
N LEU A 68 8.20 2.07 2.69
CA LEU A 68 8.24 1.52 1.33
C LEU A 68 9.56 1.88 0.62
N ARG A 69 10.03 3.12 0.76
CA ARG A 69 11.33 3.54 0.19
C ARG A 69 12.49 2.72 0.73
N ASP A 70 12.55 2.54 2.04
CA ASP A 70 13.59 1.72 2.68
C ASP A 70 13.53 0.26 2.21
N ASN A 71 12.33 -0.34 2.14
CA ASN A 71 12.17 -1.72 1.71
C ASN A 71 12.50 -1.93 0.22
N ILE A 72 12.15 -0.99 -0.66
CA ILE A 72 12.58 -1.03 -2.07
C ILE A 72 14.11 -0.99 -2.14
N SER A 73 14.76 -0.07 -1.41
CA SER A 73 16.23 0.01 -1.40
C SER A 73 16.88 -1.29 -0.91
N LYS A 74 16.32 -1.92 0.13
CA LYS A 74 16.79 -3.22 0.63
C LYS A 74 16.61 -4.33 -0.39
N TYR A 75 15.45 -4.37 -1.06
CA TYR A 75 15.19 -5.34 -2.12
C TYR A 75 16.19 -5.19 -3.27
N GLU A 76 16.40 -3.97 -3.77
CA GLU A 76 17.29 -3.73 -4.91
C GLU A 76 18.76 -4.04 -4.60
N LYS A 77 19.19 -3.83 -3.35
CA LYS A 77 20.53 -4.27 -2.89
C LYS A 77 20.70 -5.79 -2.92
N ALA A 78 19.62 -6.55 -2.69
CA ALA A 78 19.67 -8.00 -2.62
C ALA A 78 19.42 -8.68 -3.98
N PHE A 79 18.55 -8.11 -4.82
CA PHE A 79 18.02 -8.75 -6.03
C PHE A 79 18.27 -7.95 -7.33
N GLY A 80 18.86 -6.76 -7.23
CA GLY A 80 19.10 -5.87 -8.36
C GLY A 80 17.99 -4.83 -8.58
N THR A 81 18.28 -3.85 -9.43
CA THR A 81 17.38 -2.72 -9.72
C THR A 81 16.06 -3.14 -10.33
N ILE A 82 14.97 -2.56 -9.85
CA ILE A 82 13.62 -2.79 -10.38
C ILE A 82 13.37 -1.82 -11.54
N GLN A 83 12.83 -2.32 -12.65
CA GLN A 83 12.34 -1.47 -13.73
C GLN A 83 10.96 -0.92 -13.38
N MET A 84 10.73 0.37 -13.60
CA MET A 84 9.40 0.95 -13.39
C MET A 84 8.40 0.34 -14.36
N ALA A 85 7.24 -0.05 -13.83
CA ALA A 85 6.13 -0.51 -14.66
C ALA A 85 5.48 0.67 -15.40
N GLU A 86 5.16 0.46 -16.68
CA GLU A 86 4.44 1.45 -17.47
C GLU A 86 2.98 1.56 -17.01
N PRO A 87 2.42 2.77 -16.91
CA PRO A 87 1.01 2.94 -16.58
C PRO A 87 0.11 2.36 -17.69
N PRO A 88 -1.09 1.86 -17.37
CA PRO A 88 -2.04 1.41 -18.38
C PRO A 88 -2.34 2.51 -19.39
N LYS A 89 -2.40 2.15 -20.68
CA LYS A 89 -2.77 3.08 -21.75
C LYS A 89 -4.28 3.35 -21.70
N GLY A 90 -4.67 4.56 -21.29
CA GLY A 90 -6.07 5.02 -21.27
C GLY A 90 -6.41 5.88 -20.05
N THR A 91 -7.52 6.62 -20.09
CA THR A 91 -8.04 7.37 -18.94
C THR A 91 -8.81 6.43 -18.02
N ILE A 92 -8.40 6.30 -16.76
CA ILE A 92 -9.12 5.49 -15.76
C ILE A 92 -10.26 6.34 -15.21
N GLY A 93 -11.50 5.93 -15.49
CA GLY A 93 -12.70 6.48 -14.89
C GLY A 93 -13.35 5.46 -13.95
N PHE A 94 -13.88 5.91 -12.82
CA PHE A 94 -14.77 5.12 -11.99
C PHE A 94 -16.20 5.33 -12.50
N SER A 95 -16.92 4.25 -12.77
CA SER A 95 -18.34 4.26 -13.13
C SER A 95 -19.23 4.38 -11.89
#